data_AF-A0A8T3Z7J6-F1
#
_entry.id   AF-A0A8T3Z7J6-F1
#
_cell.length_a   1.000
_cell.length_b   1.000
_cell.length_c   1.000
_cell.angle_alpha   90.00
_cell.angle_beta   90.00
_cell.angle_gamma   90.00
#
_symmetry.space_group_name_H-M   'P 1'
#
loop_
_entity.id
_entity.type
_entity.pdbx_description
1 polymer ?
#
loop_
_entity_poly.entity_id
_entity_poly.type
_entity_poly.pdbx_seq_one_letter_code
_entity_poly.pdbx_strand_id
1 'polypeptide(L)'
;MRIDYSKYANKVQFWKSVVESSKDFTGTSPPSIFVGRHSYPKVFVGVLSPPQQHETTEILDSPETWYREKATIGQILGYRGQMVYSRFQTDSVKARPGKLEEVVQEVSMSKKSADVEISLKSKPRFGFESDLASTPIGSAGQVDRMRLASNPSVGRRVDYVVSDTDMRAGDALVDLYRRGIPISRIQKIFSAGLLGVPFQRKFVPTRWSVTAVDDIVGKSMMRDVRELQEVDGHVLFHNEYLGNHYEILFIPDQYQYELVEIWNSPMSTSIGSDYEPNRGRKTYASSTEGAFYAGRLAAMEQMIRMKRQGSVLIVREILPSYDVPMGIWQMRETVRGAFDSAPEKFPTLQEALQRISSRVSVGARWRQRSELLKNVREQRKVLSFFRPSSSSGSA
;
A
#
# COMPACT_ATOMS: atom_id res chain seq x y z
N MET A 1 12.71 14.10 -8.23
CA MET A 1 12.77 13.54 -9.59
C MET A 1 11.62 14.15 -10.38
N ARG A 2 11.90 14.87 -11.47
CA ARG A 2 10.84 15.38 -12.35
C ARG A 2 10.42 14.22 -13.24
N ILE A 3 9.24 13.67 -13.02
CA ILE A 3 8.76 12.52 -13.79
C ILE A 3 8.35 13.01 -15.17
N ASP A 4 8.87 12.33 -16.19
CA ASP A 4 8.52 12.62 -17.56
C ASP A 4 7.25 11.86 -17.96
N TYR A 5 6.12 12.57 -17.94
CA TYR A 5 4.84 12.03 -18.38
C TYR A 5 4.68 12.06 -19.92
N SER A 6 5.66 12.55 -20.68
CA SER A 6 5.57 12.69 -22.15
C SER A 6 5.28 11.37 -22.85
N LYS A 7 5.85 10.26 -22.36
CA LYS A 7 5.58 8.89 -22.82
C LYS A 7 4.09 8.52 -22.78
N TYR A 8 3.33 9.14 -21.88
CA TYR A 8 1.91 8.90 -21.67
C TYR A 8 1.03 10.04 -22.19
N ALA A 9 1.61 11.03 -22.88
CA ALA A 9 0.94 12.27 -23.29
C ALA A 9 -0.37 12.01 -24.04
N ASN A 10 -0.41 11.09 -25.00
CA ASN A 10 -1.62 10.82 -25.79
C ASN A 10 -2.80 10.32 -24.93
N LYS A 11 -2.53 9.54 -23.87
CA LYS A 11 -3.57 9.04 -22.95
C LYS A 11 -4.06 10.11 -21.95
N VAL A 12 -3.30 11.19 -21.83
CA VAL A 12 -3.41 12.19 -20.76
C VAL A 12 -3.90 13.54 -21.33
N GLN A 13 -3.50 13.89 -22.55
CA GLN A 13 -3.87 15.12 -23.25
C GLN A 13 -5.38 15.27 -23.41
N PHE A 14 -6.11 14.17 -23.59
CA PHE A 14 -7.57 14.17 -23.68
C PHE A 14 -8.22 14.85 -22.47
N TRP A 15 -7.66 14.67 -21.26
CA TRP A 15 -8.22 15.21 -20.03
C TRP A 15 -7.78 16.64 -19.74
N LYS A 16 -6.72 17.13 -20.39
CA LYS A 16 -6.17 18.47 -20.15
C LYS A 16 -7.21 19.56 -20.38
N SER A 17 -7.89 19.55 -21.52
CA SER A 17 -8.88 20.59 -21.86
C SER A 17 -10.08 20.59 -20.91
N VAL A 18 -10.56 19.40 -20.56
CA VAL A 18 -11.68 19.20 -19.63
C VAL A 18 -11.30 19.72 -18.24
N VAL A 19 -10.16 19.30 -17.71
CA VAL A 19 -9.70 19.72 -16.38
C VAL A 19 -9.41 21.22 -16.33
N GLU A 20 -8.64 21.77 -17.28
CA GLU A 20 -8.24 23.19 -17.25
C GLU A 20 -9.39 24.16 -17.54
N SER A 21 -10.54 23.68 -18.03
CA SER A 21 -11.75 24.49 -18.17
C SER A 21 -12.65 24.47 -16.93
N SER A 22 -12.42 23.56 -15.99
CA SER A 22 -13.33 23.23 -14.89
C SER A 22 -13.10 24.09 -13.65
N LYS A 23 -13.67 25.30 -13.62
CA LYS A 23 -13.71 26.14 -12.41
C LYS A 23 -14.88 25.78 -11.49
N ASP A 24 -16.06 25.68 -12.08
CA ASP A 24 -17.31 25.34 -11.41
C ASP A 24 -17.86 24.09 -12.09
N PHE A 25 -18.06 23.00 -11.35
CA PHE A 25 -18.47 21.73 -11.91
C PHE A 25 -19.23 20.86 -10.92
N THR A 26 -20.05 19.96 -11.45
CA THR A 26 -20.62 18.82 -10.72
C THR A 26 -19.93 17.57 -11.23
N GLY A 27 -19.38 16.79 -10.31
CA GLY A 27 -18.58 15.61 -10.64
C GLY A 27 -19.01 14.40 -9.84
N THR A 28 -18.90 13.21 -10.44
CA THR A 28 -19.17 11.95 -9.73
C THR A 28 -17.89 11.46 -9.09
N SER A 29 -17.68 11.76 -7.81
CA SER A 29 -16.47 11.42 -7.09
C SER A 29 -16.48 9.94 -6.65
N PRO A 30 -15.45 9.14 -6.96
CA PRO A 30 -15.26 7.88 -6.23
C PRO A 30 -15.01 8.17 -4.74
N PRO A 31 -15.03 7.17 -3.84
CA PRO A 31 -14.59 7.33 -2.46
C PRO A 31 -13.09 7.63 -2.38
N SER A 32 -12.69 8.84 -2.80
CA SER A 32 -11.31 9.25 -3.09
C SER A 32 -11.05 10.60 -2.45
N ILE A 33 -10.17 10.56 -1.47
CA ILE A 33 -9.71 11.73 -0.74
C ILE A 33 -8.19 11.74 -0.72
N PHE A 34 -7.61 12.91 -0.50
CA PHE A 34 -6.19 13.01 -0.22
C PHE A 34 -5.95 14.00 0.93
N VAL A 35 -5.05 13.59 1.83
CA VAL A 35 -4.57 14.40 2.95
C VAL A 35 -3.07 14.57 2.75
N GLY A 36 -2.66 15.81 2.47
CA GLY A 36 -1.26 16.17 2.29
C GLY A 36 -0.45 16.04 3.58
N ARG A 37 0.87 15.94 3.44
CA ARG A 37 1.81 15.87 4.57
C ARG A 37 2.56 17.18 4.85
N HIS A 38 2.59 18.08 3.87
CA HIS A 38 3.34 19.32 3.96
C HIS A 38 2.69 20.26 4.98
N SER A 39 3.51 20.88 5.82
CA SER A 39 3.09 21.83 6.87
C SER A 39 2.22 21.24 7.97
N TYR A 40 2.27 19.91 8.20
CA TYR A 40 1.57 19.27 9.31
C TYR A 40 1.85 19.99 10.66
N PRO A 41 0.83 20.31 11.46
CA PRO A 41 -0.56 19.84 11.37
C PRO A 41 -1.47 20.61 10.39
N LYS A 42 -1.05 21.75 9.84
CA LYS A 42 -1.84 22.53 8.87
C LYS A 42 -1.63 22.01 7.45
N VAL A 43 -2.50 21.13 7.00
CA VAL A 43 -2.34 20.39 5.74
C VAL A 43 -3.42 20.74 4.72
N PHE A 44 -3.15 20.46 3.46
CA PHE A 44 -4.18 20.43 2.43
C PHE A 44 -4.95 19.12 2.50
N VAL A 45 -6.28 19.22 2.51
CA VAL A 45 -7.21 18.09 2.46
C VAL A 45 -8.20 18.34 1.34
N GLY A 46 -8.70 17.28 0.71
CA GLY A 46 -9.73 17.43 -0.32
C GLY A 46 -10.23 16.12 -0.90
N VAL A 47 -11.19 16.27 -1.80
CA VAL A 47 -11.81 15.19 -2.58
C VAL A 47 -11.18 15.17 -3.98
N LEU A 48 -11.03 13.98 -4.55
CA LEU A 48 -10.70 13.83 -5.97
C LEU A 48 -11.96 13.44 -6.73
N SER A 49 -12.30 14.23 -7.74
CA SER A 49 -13.48 13.99 -8.58
C SER A 49 -13.15 14.32 -10.04
N PRO A 50 -13.63 13.53 -11.02
CA PRO A 50 -13.71 14.02 -12.39
C PRO A 50 -14.64 15.24 -12.42
N PRO A 51 -14.38 16.24 -13.29
CA PRO A 51 -15.22 17.44 -13.38
C PRO A 51 -16.46 17.23 -14.26
N GLN A 52 -16.87 15.97 -14.42
CA GLN A 52 -18.02 15.52 -15.20
C GLN A 52 -18.77 14.47 -14.38
N GLN A 53 -20.09 14.40 -14.58
CA GLN A 53 -20.90 13.33 -14.02
C GLN A 53 -20.79 12.08 -14.88
N HIS A 54 -20.72 10.94 -14.21
CA HIS A 54 -20.69 9.62 -14.82
C HIS A 54 -21.59 8.68 -14.01
N GLU A 55 -21.99 7.55 -14.59
CA GLU A 55 -22.78 6.56 -13.83
C GLU A 55 -21.97 5.94 -12.68
N THR A 56 -20.70 5.64 -12.91
CA THR A 56 -19.78 5.03 -11.95
C THR A 56 -18.36 5.53 -12.17
N THR A 57 -17.62 5.79 -11.09
CA THR A 57 -16.25 6.30 -11.16
C THR A 57 -15.29 5.59 -10.20
N GLU A 58 -15.72 4.48 -9.58
CA GLU A 58 -14.92 3.70 -8.62
C GLU A 58 -13.59 3.23 -9.24
N ILE A 59 -13.58 2.93 -10.55
CA ILE A 59 -12.36 2.58 -11.28
C ILE A 59 -11.32 3.71 -11.29
N LEU A 60 -11.70 4.97 -11.03
CA LEU A 60 -10.74 6.07 -10.96
C LEU A 60 -9.90 6.05 -9.68
N ASP A 61 -10.29 5.26 -8.67
CA ASP A 61 -9.53 5.09 -7.43
C ASP A 61 -9.73 3.71 -6.76
N SER A 62 -9.46 2.65 -7.52
CA SER A 62 -9.57 1.26 -7.04
C SER A 62 -8.29 0.45 -7.34
N PRO A 63 -7.24 0.58 -6.51
CA PRO A 63 -6.01 -0.20 -6.62
C PRO A 63 -6.22 -1.70 -6.80
N GLU A 64 -7.13 -2.28 -6.02
CA GLU A 64 -7.46 -3.70 -6.06
C GLU A 64 -8.05 -4.11 -7.43
N THR A 65 -8.87 -3.24 -8.04
CA THR A 65 -9.41 -3.49 -9.39
C THR A 65 -8.35 -3.30 -10.47
N TRP A 66 -7.51 -2.27 -10.38
CA TRP A 66 -6.44 -2.01 -11.36
C TRP A 66 -5.50 -3.20 -11.49
N TYR A 67 -5.10 -3.80 -10.37
CA TYR A 67 -4.28 -5.00 -10.38
C TYR A 67 -5.00 -6.18 -11.04
N ARG A 68 -6.26 -6.44 -10.66
CA ARG A 68 -7.06 -7.54 -11.22
C ARG A 68 -7.23 -7.44 -12.73
N GLU A 69 -7.42 -6.22 -13.24
CA GLU A 69 -7.55 -5.92 -14.67
C GLU A 69 -6.20 -5.78 -15.39
N LYS A 70 -5.08 -5.96 -14.68
CA LYS A 70 -3.71 -5.78 -15.19
C LYS A 70 -3.50 -4.40 -15.84
N ALA A 71 -4.10 -3.37 -15.25
CA ALA A 71 -4.01 -2.01 -15.77
C ALA A 71 -2.54 -1.57 -15.89
N THR A 72 -2.17 -1.00 -17.02
CA THR A 72 -0.83 -0.45 -17.28
C THR A 72 -0.63 0.90 -16.58
N ILE A 73 0.63 1.33 -16.39
CA ILE A 73 0.97 2.68 -15.88
C ILE A 73 0.16 3.76 -16.63
N GLY A 74 0.11 3.67 -17.96
CA GLY A 74 -0.62 4.65 -18.77
C GLY A 74 -2.15 4.61 -18.60
N GLN A 75 -2.74 3.45 -18.31
CA GLN A 75 -4.18 3.37 -17.98
C GLN A 75 -4.45 3.98 -16.61
N ILE A 76 -3.62 3.67 -15.61
CA ILE A 76 -3.75 4.25 -14.27
C ILE A 76 -3.60 5.77 -14.32
N LEU A 77 -2.61 6.30 -15.06
CA LEU A 77 -2.48 7.75 -15.30
C LEU A 77 -3.69 8.33 -16.03
N GLY A 78 -4.29 7.60 -16.97
CA GLY A 78 -5.54 7.99 -17.62
C GLY A 78 -6.72 8.06 -16.64
N TYR A 79 -6.83 7.12 -15.71
CA TYR A 79 -7.84 7.14 -14.65
C TYR A 79 -7.61 8.30 -13.68
N ARG A 80 -6.38 8.50 -13.22
CA ARG A 80 -6.04 9.55 -12.25
C ARG A 80 -6.07 10.95 -12.86
N GLY A 81 -5.71 11.09 -14.13
CA GLY A 81 -5.65 12.36 -14.86
C GLY A 81 -7.00 13.00 -15.10
N GLN A 82 -8.08 12.21 -15.04
CA GLN A 82 -9.45 12.70 -15.11
C GLN A 82 -9.83 13.56 -13.90
N MET A 83 -9.22 13.31 -12.74
CA MET A 83 -9.69 13.89 -11.49
C MET A 83 -9.01 15.20 -11.16
N VAL A 84 -9.82 16.12 -10.65
CA VAL A 84 -9.38 17.35 -10.00
C VAL A 84 -9.26 17.07 -8.50
N TYR A 85 -8.09 17.35 -7.92
CA TYR A 85 -7.90 17.35 -6.48
C TYR A 85 -8.35 18.69 -5.90
N SER A 86 -9.64 18.74 -5.55
CA SER A 86 -10.31 19.91 -4.99
C SER A 86 -9.97 20.03 -3.51
N ARG A 87 -8.98 20.86 -3.20
CA ARG A 87 -8.33 20.94 -1.89
C ARG A 87 -8.52 22.27 -1.19
N PHE A 88 -8.49 22.23 0.13
CA PHE A 88 -8.48 23.38 1.04
C PHE A 88 -7.51 23.12 2.19
N GLN A 89 -7.05 24.17 2.85
CA GLN A 89 -6.16 24.04 4.00
C GLN A 89 -6.99 23.93 5.28
N THR A 90 -6.65 22.98 6.14
CA THR A 90 -7.25 22.84 7.46
C THR A 90 -6.22 22.43 8.50
N ASP A 91 -6.53 22.63 9.77
CA ASP A 91 -5.74 22.10 10.86
C ASP A 91 -6.17 20.66 11.13
N SER A 92 -5.23 19.72 11.03
CA SER A 92 -5.50 18.29 11.17
C SER A 92 -6.08 17.94 12.53
N VAL A 93 -5.73 18.68 13.59
CA VAL A 93 -6.14 18.40 14.98
C VAL A 93 -7.34 19.22 15.44
N LYS A 94 -8.11 19.78 14.49
CA LYS A 94 -9.28 20.60 14.80
C LYS A 94 -10.33 19.79 15.57
N ALA A 95 -10.84 20.36 16.66
CA ALA A 95 -11.78 19.69 17.56
C ALA A 95 -13.15 19.37 16.92
N ARG A 96 -13.58 20.15 15.92
CA ARG A 96 -14.83 19.94 15.19
C ARG A 96 -14.62 20.18 13.69
N PRO A 97 -15.11 19.29 12.81
CA PRO A 97 -15.04 19.51 11.37
C PRO A 97 -15.88 20.74 11.00
N GLY A 98 -15.47 21.46 9.96
CA GLY A 98 -16.34 22.43 9.28
C GLY A 98 -16.99 21.77 8.06
N LYS A 99 -17.81 22.53 7.33
CA LYS A 99 -18.56 22.01 6.18
C LYS A 99 -17.70 21.32 5.13
N LEU A 100 -16.50 21.85 4.86
CA LEU A 100 -15.59 21.25 3.87
C LEU A 100 -14.97 19.95 4.38
N GLU A 101 -14.61 19.90 5.67
CA GLU A 101 -14.12 18.68 6.32
C GLU A 101 -15.19 17.59 6.38
N GLU A 102 -16.45 17.95 6.67
CA GLU A 102 -17.60 17.04 6.67
C GLU A 102 -17.77 16.38 5.30
N VAL A 103 -17.73 17.15 4.20
CA VAL A 103 -17.84 16.58 2.84
C VAL A 103 -16.71 15.57 2.56
N VAL A 104 -15.47 15.88 2.95
CA VAL A 104 -14.35 14.94 2.78
C VAL A 104 -14.59 13.65 3.58
N GLN A 105 -15.05 13.77 4.82
CA GLN A 105 -15.35 12.66 5.69
C GLN A 105 -16.47 11.78 5.11
N GLU A 106 -17.56 12.39 4.66
CA GLU A 106 -18.71 11.72 4.05
C GLU A 106 -18.34 10.98 2.76
N VAL A 107 -17.57 11.62 1.86
CA VAL A 107 -17.03 10.96 0.66
C VAL A 107 -16.15 9.76 1.03
N SER A 108 -15.31 9.88 2.06
CA SER A 108 -14.40 8.81 2.47
C SER A 108 -15.13 7.56 3.00
N MET A 109 -16.30 7.75 3.62
CA MET A 109 -17.13 6.65 4.14
C MET A 109 -17.89 5.91 3.05
N SER A 110 -18.11 6.56 1.91
CA SER A 110 -18.91 6.02 0.81
C SER A 110 -18.32 4.71 0.27
N LYS A 111 -19.21 3.76 -0.05
CA LYS A 111 -18.89 2.50 -0.74
C LYS A 111 -18.92 2.66 -2.25
N LYS A 112 -19.70 3.61 -2.76
CA LYS A 112 -19.91 3.89 -4.19
C LYS A 112 -19.54 5.33 -4.50
N SER A 113 -19.47 5.66 -5.78
CA SER A 113 -19.33 7.05 -6.17
C SER A 113 -20.49 7.93 -5.66
N ALA A 114 -20.17 9.19 -5.35
CA ALA A 114 -21.11 10.20 -4.89
C ALA A 114 -20.88 11.50 -5.68
N ASP A 115 -21.97 12.14 -6.08
CA ASP A 115 -21.91 13.43 -6.76
C ASP A 115 -21.51 14.55 -5.80
N VAL A 116 -20.57 15.37 -6.24
CA VAL A 116 -20.05 16.55 -5.55
C VAL A 116 -20.16 17.78 -6.45
N GLU A 117 -20.69 18.85 -5.90
CA GLU A 117 -20.65 20.19 -6.52
C GLU A 117 -19.45 20.95 -5.99
N ILE A 118 -18.59 21.42 -6.89
CA ILE A 118 -17.34 22.10 -6.57
C ILE A 118 -17.25 23.42 -7.33
N SER A 119 -16.89 24.46 -6.60
CA SER A 119 -16.47 25.77 -7.12
C SER A 119 -15.04 26.04 -6.66
N LEU A 120 -14.13 26.27 -7.61
CA LEU A 120 -12.73 26.55 -7.36
C LEU A 120 -12.45 28.05 -7.46
N LYS A 121 -11.45 28.52 -6.71
CA LYS A 121 -10.97 29.91 -6.77
C LYS A 121 -10.44 30.28 -8.16
N SER A 122 -9.81 29.33 -8.83
CA SER A 122 -9.28 29.49 -10.18
C SER A 122 -9.34 28.15 -10.92
N LYS A 123 -9.28 28.22 -12.26
CA LYS A 123 -9.17 27.03 -13.10
C LYS A 123 -7.91 26.23 -12.70
N PRO A 124 -8.01 24.90 -12.53
CA PRO A 124 -6.86 24.09 -12.16
C PRO A 124 -5.88 24.03 -13.33
N ARG A 125 -4.61 23.72 -13.04
CA ARG A 125 -3.60 23.47 -14.07
C ARG A 125 -3.40 21.98 -14.21
N PHE A 126 -3.41 21.50 -15.45
CA PHE A 126 -3.27 20.08 -15.69
C PHE A 126 -1.89 19.58 -15.26
N GLY A 127 -1.85 18.56 -14.42
CA GLY A 127 -0.60 17.95 -13.98
C GLY A 127 -0.81 16.81 -13.00
N PHE A 128 0.30 16.16 -12.67
CA PHE A 128 0.33 15.08 -11.68
C PHE A 128 1.30 15.42 -10.55
N GLU A 129 0.83 15.24 -9.33
CA GLU A 129 1.68 15.08 -8.15
C GLU A 129 1.83 13.58 -7.88
N SER A 130 3.04 13.10 -7.64
CA SER A 130 3.30 11.68 -7.38
C SER A 130 4.24 11.52 -6.20
N ASP A 131 4.00 10.49 -5.41
CA ASP A 131 4.86 10.06 -4.32
C ASP A 131 5.06 8.55 -4.42
N LEU A 132 6.12 8.03 -3.79
CA LEU A 132 6.34 6.59 -3.70
C LEU A 132 5.21 5.88 -2.93
N ALA A 133 4.52 6.60 -2.03
CA ALA A 133 3.51 6.00 -1.17
C ALA A 133 2.08 6.05 -1.72
N SER A 134 1.70 7.16 -2.34
CA SER A 134 0.34 7.39 -2.84
C SER A 134 0.24 7.23 -4.35
N THR A 135 -0.95 6.86 -4.82
CA THR A 135 -1.30 6.90 -6.25
C THR A 135 -1.07 8.29 -6.85
N PRO A 136 -0.75 8.40 -8.15
CA PRO A 136 -0.69 9.68 -8.84
C PRO A 136 -1.94 10.52 -8.55
N ILE A 137 -1.72 11.76 -8.15
CA ILE A 137 -2.76 12.72 -7.78
C ILE A 137 -2.91 13.65 -8.96
N GLY A 138 -4.16 13.80 -9.41
CA GLY A 138 -4.49 14.69 -10.51
C GLY A 138 -4.36 16.17 -10.14
N SER A 139 -5.00 17.01 -10.95
CA SER A 139 -4.74 18.44 -10.97
C SER A 139 -5.30 19.14 -9.75
N ALA A 140 -4.45 19.81 -8.97
CA ALA A 140 -4.88 20.49 -7.76
C ALA A 140 -5.64 21.79 -8.06
N GLY A 141 -6.78 21.99 -7.39
CA GLY A 141 -7.58 23.20 -7.43
C GLY A 141 -7.94 23.66 -6.01
N GLN A 142 -7.76 24.95 -5.70
CA GLN A 142 -8.16 25.47 -4.39
C GLN A 142 -9.67 25.70 -4.36
N VAL A 143 -10.34 25.08 -3.39
CA VAL A 143 -11.79 25.17 -3.22
C VAL A 143 -12.20 26.55 -2.71
N ASP A 144 -13.26 27.08 -3.30
CA ASP A 144 -14.08 28.17 -2.77
C ASP A 144 -15.32 27.62 -2.08
N ARG A 145 -16.07 26.73 -2.77
CA ARG A 145 -17.23 26.01 -2.21
C ARG A 145 -17.23 24.55 -2.66
N MET A 146 -17.63 23.66 -1.76
CA MET A 146 -17.80 22.24 -2.05
C MET A 146 -18.97 21.70 -1.22
N ARG A 147 -19.85 20.94 -1.85
CA ARG A 147 -20.98 20.26 -1.18
C ARG A 147 -21.28 18.94 -1.87
N LEU A 148 -21.86 17.99 -1.14
CA LEU A 148 -22.45 16.81 -1.74
C LEU A 148 -23.72 17.20 -2.51
N ALA A 149 -23.84 16.65 -3.72
CA ALA A 149 -25.03 16.74 -4.55
C ALA A 149 -25.88 15.45 -4.50
N SER A 150 -25.37 14.41 -3.83
CA SER A 150 -26.06 13.14 -3.61
C SER A 150 -25.71 12.56 -2.23
N ASN A 151 -26.56 11.68 -1.71
CA ASN A 151 -26.32 11.00 -0.43
C ASN A 151 -25.26 9.89 -0.59
N PRO A 152 -24.16 9.90 0.17
CA PRO A 152 -23.13 8.87 0.10
C PRO A 152 -23.68 7.51 0.55
N SER A 153 -23.29 6.45 -0.16
CA SER A 153 -23.71 5.09 0.18
C SER A 153 -22.78 4.49 1.23
N VAL A 154 -23.09 4.66 2.52
CA VAL A 154 -22.24 4.14 3.61
C VAL A 154 -22.64 2.69 3.96
N GLY A 155 -21.64 1.81 4.09
CA GLY A 155 -21.87 0.44 4.54
C GLY A 155 -22.11 0.39 6.04
N ARG A 156 -23.09 -0.41 6.49
CA ARG A 156 -23.50 -0.52 7.92
C ARG A 156 -22.35 -0.63 8.91
N ARG A 157 -21.29 -1.38 8.57
CA ARG A 157 -20.17 -1.52 9.49
C ARG A 157 -19.28 -0.29 9.56
N VAL A 158 -19.04 0.39 8.44
CA VAL A 158 -18.31 1.66 8.44
C VAL A 158 -19.06 2.66 9.29
N ASP A 159 -20.37 2.79 9.05
CA ASP A 159 -21.27 3.66 9.82
C ASP A 159 -21.20 3.39 11.33
N TYR A 160 -21.32 2.12 11.74
CA TYR A 160 -21.17 1.70 13.13
C TYR A 160 -19.82 2.12 13.72
N VAL A 161 -18.71 1.76 13.07
CA VAL A 161 -17.35 1.96 13.61
C VAL A 161 -16.99 3.46 13.67
N VAL A 162 -17.47 4.25 12.72
CA VAL A 162 -17.29 5.71 12.73
C VAL A 162 -18.11 6.37 13.85
N SER A 163 -19.32 5.88 14.08
CA SER A 163 -20.21 6.37 15.15
C SER A 163 -19.76 5.96 16.55
N ASP A 164 -19.06 4.84 16.68
CA ASP A 164 -18.52 4.35 17.95
C ASP A 164 -17.32 5.20 18.40
N THR A 165 -17.55 6.11 19.34
CA THR A 165 -16.52 7.00 19.89
C THR A 165 -15.70 6.39 21.02
N ASP A 166 -16.04 5.18 21.48
CA ASP A 166 -15.30 4.48 22.53
C ASP A 166 -14.29 3.49 21.94
N MET A 167 -14.52 3.05 20.70
CA MET A 167 -13.63 2.14 19.98
C MET A 167 -12.28 2.80 19.68
N ARG A 168 -11.18 2.12 20.05
CA ARG A 168 -9.82 2.56 19.70
C ARG A 168 -9.60 2.41 18.19
N ALA A 169 -8.81 3.31 17.60
CA ALA A 169 -8.56 3.31 16.16
C ALA A 169 -7.92 1.99 15.69
N GLY A 170 -7.02 1.40 16.48
CA GLY A 170 -6.40 0.11 16.15
C GLY A 170 -7.42 -1.02 16.02
N ASP A 171 -8.36 -1.11 16.96
CA ASP A 171 -9.40 -2.13 16.98
C ASP A 171 -10.38 -1.92 15.80
N ALA A 172 -10.74 -0.66 15.53
CA ALA A 172 -11.57 -0.28 14.40
C ALA A 172 -10.96 -0.72 13.06
N LEU A 173 -9.67 -0.46 12.85
CA LEU A 173 -8.93 -0.85 11.64
C LEU A 173 -8.95 -2.37 11.44
N VAL A 174 -8.66 -3.13 12.50
CA VAL A 174 -8.63 -4.61 12.46
C VAL A 174 -10.02 -5.18 12.18
N ASP A 175 -11.06 -4.63 12.81
CA ASP A 175 -12.43 -5.08 12.59
C ASP A 175 -12.92 -4.81 11.15
N LEU A 176 -12.71 -3.60 10.62
CA LEU A 176 -13.08 -3.26 9.24
C LEU A 176 -12.37 -4.19 8.25
N TYR A 177 -11.08 -4.46 8.50
CA TYR A 177 -10.28 -5.35 7.66
C TYR A 177 -10.78 -6.80 7.72
N ARG A 178 -11.01 -7.36 8.91
CA ARG A 178 -11.52 -8.74 9.09
C ARG A 178 -12.90 -8.95 8.46
N ARG A 179 -13.69 -7.89 8.31
CA ARG A 179 -14.99 -7.92 7.63
C ARG A 179 -14.90 -7.75 6.11
N GLY A 180 -13.70 -7.78 5.55
CA GLY A 180 -13.47 -7.77 4.11
C GLY A 180 -13.61 -6.40 3.45
N ILE A 181 -13.53 -5.30 4.22
CA ILE A 181 -13.47 -3.97 3.61
C ILE A 181 -12.10 -3.81 2.96
N PRO A 182 -12.03 -3.39 1.68
CA PRO A 182 -10.76 -3.19 0.98
C PRO A 182 -9.83 -2.27 1.76
N ILE A 183 -8.55 -2.65 1.86
CA ILE A 183 -7.58 -1.92 2.67
C ILE A 183 -7.38 -0.49 2.18
N SER A 184 -7.47 -0.26 0.87
CA SER A 184 -7.41 1.08 0.28
C SER A 184 -8.54 1.99 0.80
N ARG A 185 -9.75 1.43 1.04
CA ARG A 185 -10.87 2.17 1.66
C ARG A 185 -10.64 2.42 3.14
N ILE A 186 -10.14 1.43 3.87
CA ILE A 186 -9.83 1.59 5.31
C ILE A 186 -8.79 2.70 5.51
N GLN A 187 -7.76 2.74 4.67
CA GLN A 187 -6.73 3.79 4.69
C GLN A 187 -7.33 5.19 4.48
N LYS A 188 -8.31 5.34 3.59
CA LYS A 188 -9.00 6.63 3.35
C LYS A 188 -9.87 7.04 4.54
N ILE A 189 -10.66 6.12 5.11
CA ILE A 189 -11.48 6.38 6.29
C ILE A 189 -10.59 6.79 7.49
N PHE A 190 -9.46 6.10 7.69
CA PHE A 190 -8.48 6.45 8.71
C PHE A 190 -7.83 7.82 8.45
N SER A 191 -7.46 8.09 7.20
CA SER A 191 -6.89 9.37 6.75
C SER A 191 -7.83 10.55 7.01
N ALA A 192 -9.15 10.34 6.86
CA ALA A 192 -10.19 11.34 7.14
C ALA A 192 -10.40 11.64 8.64
N GLY A 193 -9.67 10.97 9.52
CA GLY A 193 -9.78 11.15 10.97
C GLY A 193 -11.07 10.60 11.57
N LEU A 194 -11.68 9.60 10.96
CA LEU A 194 -12.99 9.09 11.37
C LEU A 194 -12.95 7.96 12.40
N LEU A 195 -11.76 7.44 12.73
CA LEU A 195 -11.59 6.27 13.59
C LEU A 195 -10.88 6.64 14.89
N GLY A 196 -11.30 6.03 16.00
CA GLY A 196 -10.71 6.22 17.33
C GLY A 196 -11.56 7.05 18.27
N VAL A 197 -11.01 7.32 19.46
CA VAL A 197 -11.68 8.16 20.47
C VAL A 197 -11.62 9.65 20.07
N PRO A 198 -12.62 10.48 20.43
CA PRO A 198 -12.81 11.82 19.89
C PRO A 198 -11.56 12.72 19.91
N PHE A 199 -10.81 12.75 21.01
CA PHE A 199 -9.62 13.60 21.16
C PHE A 199 -8.39 13.11 20.38
N GLN A 200 -8.43 11.90 19.82
CA GLN A 200 -7.38 11.33 18.97
C GLN A 200 -7.72 11.39 17.49
N ARG A 201 -8.99 11.65 17.15
CA ARG A 201 -9.45 11.79 15.76
C ARG A 201 -8.85 13.06 15.15
N LYS A 202 -8.12 12.88 14.05
CA LYS A 202 -7.44 13.94 13.32
C LYS A 202 -7.22 13.52 11.87
N PHE A 203 -7.14 14.47 10.95
CA PHE A 203 -6.69 14.14 9.60
C PHE A 203 -5.25 13.58 9.66
N VAL A 204 -5.03 12.43 9.05
CA VAL A 204 -3.73 11.76 9.00
C VAL A 204 -3.24 11.79 7.56
N PRO A 205 -2.06 12.35 7.25
CA PRO A 205 -1.52 12.34 5.89
C PRO A 205 -1.64 10.97 5.23
N THR A 206 -2.10 10.94 3.97
CA THR A 206 -2.41 9.69 3.26
C THR A 206 -1.22 8.71 3.28
N ARG A 207 0.01 9.22 3.13
CA ARG A 207 1.24 8.41 3.24
C ARG A 207 1.38 7.71 4.60
N TRP A 208 1.10 8.40 5.70
CA TRP A 208 1.17 7.83 7.03
C TRP A 208 0.02 6.86 7.28
N SER A 209 -1.17 7.18 6.77
CA SER A 209 -2.36 6.31 6.84
C SER A 209 -2.11 4.97 6.16
N VAL A 210 -1.52 4.97 4.96
CA VAL A 210 -1.14 3.74 4.25
C VAL A 210 -0.28 2.85 5.15
N THR A 211 0.85 3.37 5.62
CA THR A 211 1.77 2.57 6.44
C THR A 211 1.18 2.17 7.79
N ALA A 212 0.43 3.06 8.46
CA ALA A 212 -0.14 2.80 9.76
C ALA A 212 -1.20 1.70 9.72
N VAL A 213 -2.10 1.73 8.73
CA VAL A 213 -3.12 0.68 8.57
C VAL A 213 -2.45 -0.67 8.30
N ASP A 214 -1.45 -0.70 7.41
CA ASP A 214 -0.71 -1.93 7.08
C ASP A 214 0.01 -2.52 8.29
N ASP A 215 0.65 -1.66 9.07
CA ASP A 215 1.37 -2.06 10.26
C ASP A 215 0.42 -2.62 11.33
N ILE A 216 -0.63 -1.88 11.67
CA ILE A 216 -1.62 -2.25 12.69
C ILE A 216 -2.30 -3.57 12.32
N VAL A 217 -2.80 -3.69 11.08
CA VAL A 217 -3.50 -4.90 10.62
C VAL A 217 -2.55 -6.09 10.65
N GLY A 218 -1.35 -5.98 10.06
CA GLY A 218 -0.43 -7.13 10.05
C GLY A 218 0.10 -7.48 11.44
N LYS A 219 0.24 -6.52 12.37
CA LYS A 219 0.62 -6.80 13.77
C LYS A 219 -0.50 -7.57 14.51
N SER A 220 -1.75 -7.30 14.18
CA SER A 220 -2.88 -8.03 14.76
C SER A 220 -2.85 -9.53 14.40
N MET A 221 -2.38 -9.86 13.19
CA MET A 221 -2.26 -11.23 12.67
C MET A 221 -1.05 -11.99 13.21
N MET A 222 -0.02 -11.27 13.71
CA MET A 222 1.24 -11.87 14.14
C MET A 222 1.06 -12.86 15.29
N ARG A 223 0.07 -12.64 16.18
CA ARG A 223 -0.26 -13.58 17.25
C ARG A 223 -0.74 -14.91 16.67
N ASP A 224 -1.74 -14.84 15.80
CA ASP A 224 -2.35 -16.00 15.16
C ASP A 224 -1.31 -16.77 14.32
N VAL A 225 -0.44 -16.08 13.59
CA VAL A 225 0.61 -16.71 12.75
C VAL A 225 1.62 -17.49 13.58
N ARG A 226 2.07 -16.97 14.72
CA ARG A 226 3.12 -17.63 15.55
C ARG A 226 2.66 -18.96 16.15
N GLU A 227 1.36 -19.24 16.20
CA GLU A 227 0.79 -20.49 16.72
C GLU A 227 0.65 -21.57 15.63
N LEU A 228 0.88 -21.23 14.36
CA LEU A 228 0.75 -22.16 13.24
C LEU A 228 1.96 -23.11 13.15
N GLN A 229 1.79 -24.23 12.47
CA GLN A 229 2.89 -25.14 12.15
C GLN A 229 3.80 -24.56 11.05
N GLU A 230 5.08 -24.90 11.03
CA GLU A 230 6.01 -24.41 10.01
C GLU A 230 5.64 -24.91 8.60
N VAL A 231 5.96 -24.12 7.58
CA VAL A 231 5.83 -24.51 6.16
C VAL A 231 6.64 -25.77 5.87
N ASP A 232 6.11 -26.61 4.98
CA ASP A 232 6.79 -27.83 4.56
C ASP A 232 7.74 -27.54 3.39
N GLY A 233 9.02 -27.41 3.72
CA GLY A 233 10.09 -27.10 2.76
C GLY A 233 10.18 -25.63 2.35
N HIS A 234 11.13 -25.33 1.46
CA HIS A 234 11.35 -23.97 0.97
C HIS A 234 10.42 -23.71 -0.21
N VAL A 235 9.54 -22.72 -0.07
CA VAL A 235 8.47 -22.44 -1.04
C VAL A 235 8.68 -21.05 -1.62
N LEU A 236 8.88 -20.97 -2.94
CA LEU A 236 9.16 -19.73 -3.67
C LEU A 236 7.99 -19.37 -4.57
N PHE A 237 7.47 -18.17 -4.40
CA PHE A 237 6.52 -17.55 -5.32
C PHE A 237 7.23 -16.44 -6.08
N HIS A 238 6.76 -16.17 -7.30
CA HIS A 238 7.22 -15.02 -8.08
C HIS A 238 6.03 -14.27 -8.66
N ASN A 239 6.20 -12.97 -8.90
CA ASN A 239 5.24 -12.17 -9.68
C ASN A 239 5.90 -10.90 -10.20
N GLU A 240 5.34 -10.31 -11.26
CA GLU A 240 5.79 -9.06 -11.82
C GLU A 240 4.61 -8.16 -12.19
N TYR A 241 4.70 -6.88 -11.82
CA TYR A 241 3.71 -5.89 -12.22
C TYR A 241 4.30 -4.48 -12.23
N LEU A 242 3.92 -3.67 -13.22
CA LEU A 242 4.34 -2.28 -13.38
C LEU A 242 5.87 -2.10 -13.25
N GLY A 243 6.68 -2.99 -13.82
CA GLY A 243 8.14 -2.91 -13.73
C GLY A 243 8.72 -3.22 -12.35
N ASN A 244 7.97 -3.92 -11.50
CA ASN A 244 8.43 -4.42 -10.21
C ASN A 244 8.37 -5.95 -10.25
N HIS A 245 9.53 -6.58 -10.09
CA HIS A 245 9.69 -8.03 -10.02
C HIS A 245 9.82 -8.45 -8.55
N TYR A 246 9.09 -9.49 -8.15
CA TYR A 246 9.06 -9.98 -6.78
C TYR A 246 9.38 -11.47 -6.73
N GLU A 247 10.29 -11.84 -5.85
CA GLU A 247 10.54 -13.21 -5.43
C GLU A 247 10.22 -13.31 -3.93
N ILE A 248 9.33 -14.24 -3.55
CA ILE A 248 8.79 -14.35 -2.19
C ILE A 248 9.06 -15.77 -1.69
N LEU A 249 10.05 -15.89 -0.81
CA LEU A 249 10.51 -17.16 -0.28
C LEU A 249 9.98 -17.38 1.14
N PHE A 250 9.28 -18.48 1.36
CA PHE A 250 8.99 -19.02 2.68
C PHE A 250 10.03 -20.08 3.04
N ILE A 251 10.57 -19.98 4.25
CA ILE A 251 11.60 -20.86 4.81
C ILE A 251 10.99 -21.56 6.04
N PRO A 252 11.14 -22.89 6.20
CA PRO A 252 10.71 -23.62 7.40
C PRO A 252 11.47 -23.14 8.63
N ASP A 253 10.84 -22.26 9.39
CA ASP A 253 11.32 -21.71 10.66
C ASP A 253 10.16 -20.96 11.33
N GLN A 254 10.39 -20.48 12.55
CA GLN A 254 9.50 -19.52 13.20
C GLN A 254 9.34 -18.24 12.36
N TYR A 255 8.20 -17.57 12.52
CA TYR A 255 7.93 -16.30 11.85
C TYR A 255 9.10 -15.33 12.01
N GLN A 256 9.61 -14.85 10.89
CA GLN A 256 10.47 -13.68 10.72
C GLN A 256 10.11 -13.09 9.37
N TYR A 257 10.42 -11.82 9.14
CA TYR A 257 10.13 -11.19 7.87
C TYR A 257 11.27 -10.27 7.44
N GLU A 258 11.68 -10.36 6.18
CA GLU A 258 12.64 -9.45 5.58
C GLU A 258 12.16 -9.01 4.20
N LEU A 259 12.35 -7.72 3.92
CA LEU A 259 12.24 -7.15 2.58
C LEU A 259 13.62 -6.67 2.15
N VAL A 260 14.09 -7.16 1.01
CA VAL A 260 15.26 -6.66 0.29
C VAL A 260 14.76 -5.96 -0.96
N GLU A 261 15.10 -4.68 -1.12
CA GLU A 261 14.78 -3.90 -2.32
C GLU A 261 16.04 -3.63 -3.14
N ILE A 262 15.96 -3.99 -4.41
CA ILE A 262 16.97 -3.72 -5.43
C ILE A 262 16.39 -2.62 -6.32
N TRP A 263 16.95 -1.42 -6.24
CA TRP A 263 16.55 -0.29 -7.06
C TRP A 263 17.49 -0.16 -8.25
N ASN A 264 17.03 -0.57 -9.44
CA ASN A 264 17.78 -0.39 -10.67
C ASN A 264 17.41 0.93 -11.34
N SER A 265 18.28 1.92 -11.20
CA SER A 265 18.23 3.15 -12.00
C SER A 265 19.17 3.02 -13.19
N PRO A 266 18.90 3.69 -14.33
CA PRO A 266 19.84 3.75 -15.46
C PRO A 266 21.26 4.18 -15.07
N MET A 267 21.43 4.92 -13.98
CA MET A 267 22.73 5.43 -13.52
C MET A 267 23.38 4.59 -12.41
N SER A 268 22.60 3.85 -11.61
CA SER A 268 23.14 3.08 -10.48
C SER A 268 22.14 2.05 -9.96
N THR A 269 22.66 0.98 -9.36
CA THR A 269 21.86 0.02 -8.60
C THR A 269 22.14 0.18 -7.11
N SER A 270 21.09 0.34 -6.30
CA SER A 270 21.19 0.31 -4.84
C SER A 270 20.42 -0.88 -4.26
N ILE A 271 20.90 -1.40 -3.12
CA ILE A 271 20.26 -2.51 -2.42
C ILE A 271 20.03 -2.09 -0.97
N GLY A 272 18.76 -2.00 -0.59
CA GLY A 272 18.32 -1.72 0.78
C GLY A 272 17.62 -2.93 1.38
N SER A 273 17.64 -3.06 2.70
CA SER A 273 16.92 -4.11 3.40
C SER A 273 16.38 -3.62 4.75
N ASP A 274 15.27 -4.21 5.16
CA ASP A 274 14.73 -4.11 6.51
C ASP A 274 14.31 -5.50 6.98
N TYR A 275 14.57 -5.80 8.25
CA TYR A 275 14.28 -7.09 8.87
C TYR A 275 13.40 -6.94 10.11
N GLU A 276 12.48 -7.87 10.30
CA GLU A 276 11.63 -8.05 11.47
C GLU A 276 11.92 -9.41 12.12
N PRO A 277 12.46 -9.43 13.35
CA PRO A 277 12.64 -10.67 14.08
C PRO A 277 11.28 -11.22 14.54
N ASN A 278 11.27 -12.47 15.01
CA ASN A 278 10.05 -13.11 15.46
C ASN A 278 9.23 -12.26 16.43
N ARG A 279 9.86 -11.55 17.36
CA ARG A 279 9.22 -10.67 18.36
C ARG A 279 8.59 -9.38 17.78
N GLY A 280 8.77 -9.10 16.49
CA GLY A 280 8.30 -7.89 15.82
C GLY A 280 9.29 -6.73 15.92
N ARG A 281 9.09 -5.69 15.09
CA ARG A 281 9.87 -4.45 15.17
C ARG A 281 9.33 -3.47 16.21
N LYS A 282 10.26 -2.79 16.90
CA LYS A 282 9.95 -1.64 17.76
C LYS A 282 10.13 -0.29 17.05
N THR A 283 10.88 -0.27 15.96
CA THR A 283 11.24 0.92 15.20
C THR A 283 10.78 0.81 13.75
N TYR A 284 10.59 1.97 13.13
CA TYR A 284 10.16 2.07 11.75
C TYR A 284 11.17 1.43 10.77
N ALA A 285 10.68 0.80 9.71
CA ALA A 285 11.47 0.33 8.56
C ALA A 285 12.01 1.53 7.76
N SER A 286 13.29 1.89 7.98
CA SER A 286 13.86 3.11 7.42
C SER A 286 14.42 2.95 6.01
N SER A 287 14.79 1.74 5.60
CA SER A 287 15.43 1.49 4.29
C SER A 287 14.40 1.29 3.19
N THR A 288 13.30 0.61 3.51
CA THR A 288 12.25 0.19 2.56
C THR A 288 10.90 0.84 2.84
N GLU A 289 10.79 1.58 3.95
CA GLU A 289 9.65 2.42 4.29
C GLU A 289 8.29 1.68 4.25
N GLY A 290 7.29 2.24 3.56
CA GLY A 290 5.94 1.68 3.50
C GLY A 290 5.85 0.35 2.75
N ALA A 291 6.80 0.07 1.84
CA ALA A 291 6.88 -1.20 1.11
C ALA A 291 7.03 -2.38 2.08
N PHE A 292 7.82 -2.21 3.15
CA PHE A 292 8.01 -3.20 4.19
C PHE A 292 6.69 -3.74 4.74
N TYR A 293 5.80 -2.84 5.17
CA TYR A 293 4.56 -3.19 5.85
C TYR A 293 3.52 -3.75 4.89
N ALA A 294 3.49 -3.28 3.64
CA ALA A 294 2.61 -3.81 2.60
C ALA A 294 2.95 -5.27 2.25
N GLY A 295 4.23 -5.58 2.04
CA GLY A 295 4.69 -6.96 1.81
C GLY A 295 4.46 -7.86 3.02
N ARG A 296 4.75 -7.35 4.23
CA ARG A 296 4.54 -8.07 5.49
C ARG A 296 3.08 -8.45 5.67
N LEU A 297 2.15 -7.52 5.41
CA LEU A 297 0.72 -7.82 5.51
C LEU A 297 0.30 -8.90 4.53
N ALA A 298 0.70 -8.80 3.25
CA ALA A 298 0.37 -9.81 2.26
C ALA A 298 0.94 -11.20 2.62
N ALA A 299 2.17 -11.26 3.15
CA ALA A 299 2.76 -12.50 3.64
C ALA A 299 2.01 -13.09 4.85
N MET A 300 1.56 -12.24 5.79
CA MET A 300 0.72 -12.65 6.92
C MET A 300 -0.61 -13.25 6.48
N GLU A 301 -1.29 -12.59 5.53
CA GLU A 301 -2.53 -13.09 4.93
C GLU A 301 -2.32 -14.50 4.36
N GLN A 302 -1.21 -14.71 3.65
CA GLN A 302 -0.88 -16.00 3.07
C GLN A 302 -0.61 -17.08 4.12
N MET A 303 0.16 -16.76 5.19
CA MET A 303 0.41 -17.68 6.30
C MET A 303 -0.88 -18.15 6.98
N ILE A 304 -1.79 -17.22 7.24
CA ILE A 304 -3.12 -17.52 7.79
C ILE A 304 -3.91 -18.41 6.80
N ARG A 305 -3.93 -18.06 5.51
CA ARG A 305 -4.65 -18.82 4.47
C ARG A 305 -4.16 -20.26 4.37
N MET A 306 -2.85 -20.48 4.40
CA MET A 306 -2.25 -21.83 4.32
C MET A 306 -2.19 -22.56 5.68
N LYS A 307 -2.55 -21.88 6.78
CA LYS A 307 -2.41 -22.40 8.16
C LYS A 307 -1.00 -22.90 8.46
N ARG A 308 0.00 -22.14 8.00
CA ARG A 308 1.42 -22.39 8.25
C ARG A 308 2.17 -21.10 8.55
N GLN A 309 3.21 -21.17 9.40
CA GLN A 309 4.17 -20.08 9.61
C GLN A 309 5.49 -20.37 8.89
N GLY A 310 6.29 -19.33 8.70
CA GLY A 310 7.62 -19.45 8.14
C GLY A 310 8.40 -18.16 8.29
N SER A 311 9.72 -18.25 8.18
CA SER A 311 10.52 -17.07 7.88
C SER A 311 10.29 -16.65 6.43
N VAL A 312 9.92 -15.39 6.20
CA VAL A 312 9.56 -14.87 4.87
C VAL A 312 10.60 -13.87 4.40
N LEU A 313 11.16 -14.11 3.22
CA LEU A 313 12.10 -13.23 2.55
C LEU A 313 11.49 -12.77 1.22
N ILE A 314 11.18 -11.48 1.12
CA ILE A 314 10.76 -10.86 -0.14
C ILE A 314 11.98 -10.16 -0.75
N VAL A 315 12.34 -10.54 -1.97
CA VAL A 315 13.28 -9.79 -2.80
C VAL A 315 12.48 -9.07 -3.87
N ARG A 316 12.44 -7.74 -3.79
CA ARG A 316 11.81 -6.87 -4.77
C ARG A 316 12.88 -6.21 -5.63
N GLU A 317 12.77 -6.36 -6.94
CA GLU A 317 13.57 -5.65 -7.91
C GLU A 317 12.72 -4.62 -8.67
N ILE A 318 13.06 -3.34 -8.49
CA ILE A 318 12.44 -2.23 -9.19
C ILE A 318 13.24 -2.01 -10.48
N LEU A 319 12.62 -2.27 -11.61
CA LEU A 319 13.22 -2.16 -12.93
C LEU A 319 13.14 -0.71 -13.46
N PRO A 320 14.02 -0.30 -14.39
CA PRO A 320 13.94 1.02 -15.04
C PRO A 320 12.63 1.30 -15.77
N SER A 321 11.84 0.25 -16.07
CA SER A 321 10.50 0.37 -16.64
C SER A 321 9.45 0.92 -15.66
N TYR A 322 9.71 0.93 -14.34
CA TYR A 322 8.89 1.62 -13.34
C TYR A 322 9.21 3.12 -13.33
N ASP A 323 8.84 3.78 -14.41
CA ASP A 323 9.19 5.18 -14.71
C ASP A 323 8.32 6.22 -13.97
N VAL A 324 7.19 5.78 -13.41
CA VAL A 324 6.27 6.63 -12.65
C VAL A 324 5.89 5.94 -11.34
N PRO A 325 6.14 6.56 -10.17
CA PRO A 325 5.65 6.08 -8.88
C PRO A 325 4.14 5.92 -8.86
N MET A 326 3.68 4.69 -8.61
CA MET A 326 2.26 4.33 -8.56
C MET A 326 1.70 4.30 -7.14
N GLY A 327 2.55 4.36 -6.11
CA GLY A 327 2.17 4.17 -4.72
C GLY A 327 2.42 2.75 -4.19
N ILE A 328 2.29 2.54 -2.89
CA ILE A 328 2.64 1.27 -2.21
C ILE A 328 1.64 0.14 -2.52
N TRP A 329 0.41 0.48 -2.92
CA TRP A 329 -0.63 -0.51 -3.21
C TRP A 329 -0.17 -1.57 -4.22
N GLN A 330 0.62 -1.19 -5.23
CA GLN A 330 1.06 -2.14 -6.27
C GLN A 330 1.86 -3.28 -5.66
N MET A 331 2.68 -3.00 -4.65
CA MET A 331 3.46 -4.05 -3.98
C MET A 331 2.53 -5.02 -3.27
N ARG A 332 1.58 -4.50 -2.49
CA ARG A 332 0.64 -5.32 -1.74
C ARG A 332 -0.15 -6.25 -2.67
N GLU A 333 -0.74 -5.69 -3.73
CA GLU A 333 -1.56 -6.46 -4.66
C GLU A 333 -0.72 -7.43 -5.51
N THR A 334 0.51 -7.06 -5.88
CA THR A 334 1.42 -7.97 -6.62
C THR A 334 1.88 -9.12 -5.76
N VAL A 335 2.23 -8.88 -4.49
CA VAL A 335 2.59 -9.96 -3.55
C VAL A 335 1.39 -10.86 -3.26
N ARG A 336 0.18 -10.30 -3.04
CA ARG A 336 -1.06 -11.09 -2.92
C ARG A 336 -1.29 -11.98 -4.12
N GLY A 337 -1.23 -11.41 -5.33
CA GLY A 337 -1.46 -12.16 -6.56
C GLY A 337 -0.36 -13.17 -6.88
N ALA A 338 0.85 -13.03 -6.33
CA ALA A 338 1.89 -14.06 -6.43
C ALA A 338 1.41 -15.39 -5.81
N PHE A 339 0.61 -15.31 -4.75
CA PHE A 339 0.12 -16.48 -4.03
C PHE A 339 -1.08 -17.16 -4.70
N ASP A 340 -1.62 -16.60 -5.78
CA ASP A 340 -2.66 -17.26 -6.57
C ASP A 340 -2.06 -18.23 -7.61
N SER A 341 -0.74 -18.15 -7.82
CA SER A 341 0.03 -19.07 -8.66
C SER A 341 0.60 -20.24 -7.86
N ALA A 342 0.84 -21.37 -8.53
CA ALA A 342 1.52 -22.51 -7.92
C ALA A 342 2.98 -22.14 -7.58
N PRO A 343 3.46 -22.40 -6.35
CA PRO A 343 4.84 -22.10 -5.99
C PRO A 343 5.84 -23.12 -6.54
N GLU A 344 7.09 -22.69 -6.68
CA GLU A 344 8.24 -23.58 -6.80
C GLU A 344 8.66 -24.09 -5.42
N LYS A 345 8.92 -25.39 -5.30
CA LYS A 345 9.40 -26.02 -4.07
C LYS A 345 10.84 -26.46 -4.22
N PHE A 346 11.64 -26.22 -3.19
CA PHE A 346 13.06 -26.56 -3.18
C PHE A 346 13.43 -27.44 -1.97
N PRO A 347 14.18 -28.54 -2.20
CA PRO A 347 14.75 -29.36 -1.13
C PRO A 347 15.65 -28.56 -0.19
N THR A 348 16.45 -27.63 -0.73
CA THR A 348 17.41 -26.85 0.05
C THR A 348 17.21 -25.35 -0.10
N LEU A 349 17.54 -24.60 0.97
CA LEU A 349 17.56 -23.14 0.94
C LEU A 349 18.49 -22.61 -0.15
N GLN A 350 19.62 -23.28 -0.37
CA GLN A 350 20.63 -22.82 -1.32
C GLN A 350 20.11 -22.86 -2.77
N GLU A 351 19.36 -23.90 -3.14
CA GLU A 351 18.72 -24.00 -4.46
C GLU A 351 17.68 -22.90 -4.66
N ALA A 352 16.82 -22.64 -3.67
CA ALA A 352 15.87 -21.55 -3.71
C ALA A 352 16.56 -20.18 -3.88
N LEU A 353 17.63 -19.93 -3.11
CA LEU A 353 18.40 -18.69 -3.22
C LEU A 353 19.09 -18.57 -4.59
N GLN A 354 19.57 -19.67 -5.16
CA GLN A 354 20.17 -19.69 -6.51
C GLN A 354 19.13 -19.37 -7.58
N ARG A 355 17.89 -19.86 -7.41
CA ARG A 355 16.77 -19.51 -8.28
C ARG A 355 16.46 -18.01 -8.26
N ILE A 356 16.39 -17.41 -7.07
CA ILE A 356 16.16 -15.96 -6.93
C ILE A 356 17.31 -15.19 -7.58
N SER A 357 18.55 -15.57 -7.28
CA SER A 357 19.74 -14.90 -7.85
C SER A 357 19.88 -15.04 -9.36
N SER A 358 19.27 -16.05 -10.01
CA SER A 358 19.27 -16.15 -11.47
C SER A 358 18.18 -15.31 -12.15
N ARG A 359 17.20 -14.80 -11.38
CA ARG A 359 16.10 -13.97 -11.88
C ARG A 359 16.27 -12.48 -11.63
N VAL A 360 17.09 -12.10 -10.64
CA VAL A 360 17.38 -10.68 -10.36
C VAL A 360 18.68 -10.22 -11.03
N SER A 361 18.70 -8.98 -11.52
CA SER A 361 19.84 -8.44 -12.28
C SER A 361 21.15 -8.36 -11.49
N VAL A 362 21.08 -8.28 -10.17
CA VAL A 362 22.25 -8.16 -9.28
C VAL A 362 22.89 -9.50 -8.90
N GLY A 363 22.35 -10.62 -9.39
CA GLY A 363 22.87 -11.95 -9.09
C GLY A 363 22.75 -12.30 -7.60
N ALA A 364 23.85 -12.78 -7.00
CA ALA A 364 23.89 -13.11 -5.57
C ALA A 364 24.22 -11.93 -4.64
N ARG A 365 24.52 -10.73 -5.18
CA ARG A 365 24.99 -9.58 -4.38
C ARG A 365 23.99 -9.15 -3.29
N TRP A 366 22.70 -9.26 -3.57
CA TRP A 366 21.64 -8.89 -2.61
C TRP A 366 21.71 -9.72 -1.31
N ARG A 367 22.21 -10.96 -1.36
CA ARG A 367 22.28 -11.86 -0.20
C ARG A 367 23.16 -11.29 0.93
N GLN A 368 24.15 -10.46 0.59
CA GLN A 368 25.04 -9.82 1.57
C GLN A 368 24.31 -8.79 2.45
N ARG A 369 23.18 -8.26 1.97
CA ARG A 369 22.35 -7.29 2.68
C ARG A 369 21.26 -7.94 3.53
N SER A 370 21.02 -9.23 3.38
CA SER A 370 19.97 -9.93 4.11
C SER A 370 20.41 -10.26 5.54
N GLU A 371 19.70 -9.72 6.53
CA GLU A 371 19.88 -10.06 7.94
C GLU A 371 19.23 -11.41 8.28
N LEU A 372 18.10 -11.76 7.66
CA LEU A 372 17.43 -13.05 7.86
C LEU A 372 18.36 -14.21 7.47
N LEU A 373 19.02 -14.10 6.31
CA LEU A 373 19.95 -15.14 5.85
C LEU A 373 21.20 -15.26 6.73
N LYS A 374 21.66 -14.16 7.36
CA LYS A 374 22.74 -14.22 8.37
C LYS A 374 22.27 -15.02 9.59
N ASN A 375 21.10 -14.70 10.12
CA ASN A 375 20.54 -15.36 11.31
C ASN A 375 20.30 -16.85 11.09
N VAL A 376 19.69 -17.23 9.97
CA VAL A 376 19.44 -18.66 9.64
C VAL A 376 20.75 -19.44 9.53
N ARG A 377 21.82 -18.82 9.00
CA ARG A 377 23.15 -19.46 8.93
C ARG A 377 23.78 -19.63 10.30
N GLU A 378 23.71 -18.62 11.16
CA GLU A 378 24.29 -18.66 12.50
C GLU A 378 23.55 -19.65 13.41
N GLN A 379 22.22 -19.66 13.38
CA GLN A 379 21.39 -20.59 14.17
C GLN A 379 21.67 -22.05 13.81
N ARG A 380 21.88 -22.38 12.52
CA ARG A 380 22.29 -23.73 12.10
C ARG A 380 23.66 -24.13 12.67
N LYS A 381 24.62 -23.21 12.73
CA LYS A 381 25.93 -23.48 13.36
C LYS A 381 25.77 -23.82 14.85
N VAL A 382 24.94 -23.07 15.57
CA VAL A 382 24.66 -23.33 16.99
C VAL A 382 23.99 -24.69 17.18
N LEU A 383 22.94 -25.00 16.42
CA LEU A 383 22.26 -26.30 16.52
C LEU A 383 23.16 -27.47 16.13
N SER A 384 24.07 -27.29 15.17
CA SER A 384 25.06 -28.32 14.83
C SER A 384 26.09 -28.57 15.93
N PHE A 385 26.38 -27.57 16.76
CA PHE A 385 27.28 -27.71 17.92
C PHE A 385 26.61 -28.49 19.07
N PHE A 386 25.29 -28.38 19.21
CA PHE A 386 24.52 -29.10 20.25
C PHE A 386 24.01 -30.47 19.81
N ARG A 387 24.19 -30.87 18.53
CA ARG A 387 23.95 -32.26 18.11
C ARG A 387 25.23 -33.07 18.41
N PRO A 388 25.17 -34.09 19.28
CA PRO A 388 26.33 -34.96 19.49
C PRO A 388 26.68 -35.60 18.15
N SER A 389 27.96 -35.59 17.80
CA SER A 389 28.49 -36.36 16.68
C SER A 389 28.07 -37.81 16.88
N SER A 390 27.13 -38.31 16.10
CA SER A 390 26.91 -39.74 15.97
C SER A 390 28.16 -40.31 15.32
N SER A 391 29.11 -40.71 16.16
CA SER A 391 30.25 -41.53 15.76
C SER A 391 29.69 -42.74 15.03
N SER A 392 30.11 -42.90 13.78
CA SER A 392 30.01 -44.12 13.01
C SER A 392 30.49 -45.30 13.85
N GLY A 393 29.56 -46.10 14.35
CA GLY A 393 29.85 -47.43 14.85
C GLY A 393 29.97 -48.36 13.65
N SER A 394 31.18 -48.50 13.12
CA SER A 394 31.57 -49.67 12.35
C SER A 394 31.66 -50.86 13.32
N ALA A 395 30.78 -51.84 13.17
CA ALA A 395 30.98 -53.22 13.54
C ALA A 395 30.16 -54.10 12.60
#